data_AF-Q8U2U0-F1
#
_entry.id   AF-Q8U2U0-F1
#
_cell.length_a   1.000
_cell.length_b   1.000
_cell.length_c   1.000
_cell.angle_alpha   90.00
_cell.angle_beta   90.00
_cell.angle_gamma   90.00
#
_symmetry.space_group_name_H-M   'P 1'
#
loop_
_entity.id
_entity.type
_entity.pdbx_description
1 polymer ?
#
loop_
_entity_poly.entity_id
_entity_poly.type
_entity_poly.pdbx_seq_one_letter_code
_entity_poly.pdbx_strand_id
1 'polypeptide(L)'
;MVLTHIAHVIPLTLRVIFTFVTNIYFVTKLNGYYSCQNVNTNQMFFIFWQLILPGNGGVGMTKLDDLDLKLIYLLMDDARLSISELADRLGVSRPTIRSRLEKLEKEGIIQGYTIKLNPELQRAHNVVALVVKTENPEKMDEFEEIIEINRFTSTKYLIKVAVENMEDFRRVIEGTGVEVIEIMPILETREKKLKPKIKVPFKCDYCGKEIVGEPIVYKYHNKVYFFCCPTCFREFKKARENLEKVKLPKEQKVKDAHEHEHHAHG
;
A
#
# COMPACT_ATOMS: atom_id res chain seq x y z
N MET A 1 -37.69 -34.22 47.01
CA MET A 1 -36.98 -35.51 47.00
C MET A 1 -36.84 -35.89 45.54
N VAL A 2 -35.69 -35.98 44.88
CA VAL A 2 -34.28 -36.06 45.26
C VAL A 2 -33.54 -35.36 44.11
N LEU A 3 -32.58 -34.47 44.40
CA LEU A 3 -31.45 -34.13 43.52
C LEU A 3 -30.53 -33.14 44.26
N THR A 4 -29.94 -33.65 45.33
CA THR A 4 -28.64 -33.18 45.86
C THR A 4 -27.56 -34.15 45.35
N HIS A 5 -26.37 -33.62 45.07
CA HIS A 5 -25.19 -34.26 44.45
C HIS A 5 -25.26 -34.26 42.91
N ILE A 6 -24.35 -33.67 42.14
CA ILE A 6 -22.91 -33.43 42.33
C ILE A 6 -22.56 -32.09 41.67
N ALA A 7 -22.09 -31.13 42.46
CA ALA A 7 -21.33 -29.99 41.98
C ALA A 7 -19.86 -30.32 42.23
N HIS A 8 -19.08 -30.58 41.18
CA HIS A 8 -17.65 -30.27 41.16
C HIS A 8 -17.07 -30.38 39.74
N VAL A 9 -16.28 -29.36 39.40
CA VAL A 9 -15.40 -29.19 38.23
C VAL A 9 -16.06 -28.74 36.92
N ILE A 10 -16.51 -27.47 36.88
CA ILE A 10 -16.50 -26.65 35.65
C ILE A 10 -15.88 -25.27 36.03
N PRO A 11 -14.85 -24.77 35.32
CA PRO A 11 -14.16 -23.52 35.65
C PRO A 11 -15.02 -22.26 35.51
N LEU A 12 -14.73 -21.26 36.35
CA LEU A 12 -15.53 -20.06 36.62
C LEU A 12 -15.61 -19.01 35.48
N THR A 13 -15.15 -19.28 34.27
CA THR A 13 -15.15 -18.31 33.16
C THR A 13 -16.31 -18.47 32.17
N LEU A 14 -17.09 -19.56 32.27
CA LEU A 14 -18.21 -19.85 31.37
C LEU A 14 -19.60 -19.54 31.97
N ARG A 15 -19.68 -18.60 32.93
CA ARG A 15 -20.93 -18.27 33.64
C ARG A 15 -21.45 -16.84 33.41
N VAL A 16 -20.87 -16.09 32.47
CA VAL A 16 -21.28 -14.71 32.16
C VAL A 16 -21.90 -14.54 30.76
N ILE A 17 -21.87 -15.56 29.88
CA ILE A 17 -22.42 -15.41 28.51
C ILE A 17 -23.84 -15.99 28.38
N PHE A 18 -24.38 -16.65 29.40
CA PHE A 18 -25.66 -17.37 29.29
C PHE A 18 -26.73 -16.95 30.30
N THR A 19 -26.78 -15.69 30.69
CA THR A 19 -27.99 -15.09 31.27
C THR A 19 -27.93 -13.58 31.07
N PHE A 20 -28.62 -13.03 30.06
CA PHE A 20 -29.25 -11.70 30.07
C PHE A 20 -29.83 -11.42 28.67
N VAL A 21 -30.78 -12.27 28.25
CA VAL A 21 -31.86 -11.82 27.35
C VAL A 21 -32.91 -11.16 28.25
N THR A 22 -32.68 -9.89 28.58
CA THR A 22 -33.73 -8.97 29.02
C THR A 22 -33.29 -7.54 28.68
N ASN A 23 -33.79 -7.06 27.55
CA ASN A 23 -34.20 -5.67 27.31
C ASN A 23 -33.30 -4.58 27.93
N ILE A 24 -32.11 -4.35 27.34
CA ILE A 24 -31.28 -3.19 27.68
C ILE A 24 -31.57 -2.09 26.65
N TYR A 25 -32.43 -1.15 27.04
CA TYR A 25 -32.55 0.16 26.42
C TYR A 25 -31.22 0.91 26.57
N PHE A 26 -30.56 1.24 25.46
CA PHE A 26 -29.38 2.09 25.45
C PHE A 26 -29.81 3.55 25.32
N VAL A 27 -29.66 4.34 26.38
CA VAL A 27 -29.95 5.80 26.39
C VAL A 27 -28.63 6.56 26.45
N THR A 28 -28.22 7.17 25.33
CA THR A 28 -27.12 8.14 25.30
C THR A 28 -27.65 9.57 25.34
N LYS A 29 -27.18 10.37 26.29
CA LYS A 29 -27.50 11.80 26.41
C LYS A 29 -26.57 12.61 25.49
N LEU A 30 -27.06 12.98 24.31
CA LEU A 30 -26.47 14.04 23.48
C LEU A 30 -27.58 15.05 23.13
N ASN A 31 -27.44 16.27 23.62
CA ASN A 31 -28.18 17.47 23.19
C ASN A 31 -29.71 17.34 23.00
N GLY A 32 -30.42 16.80 24.00
CA GLY A 32 -31.82 17.16 24.26
C GLY A 32 -32.89 16.73 23.25
N TYR A 33 -32.61 15.78 22.33
CA TYR A 33 -33.63 15.21 21.44
C TYR A 33 -33.65 13.68 21.53
N TYR A 34 -34.80 13.11 21.86
CA TYR A 34 -35.04 11.66 21.75
C TYR A 34 -35.54 11.35 20.34
N SER A 35 -34.81 10.51 19.61
CA SER A 35 -35.30 9.86 18.40
C SER A 35 -35.00 8.37 18.49
N CYS A 36 -36.06 7.56 18.56
CA CYS A 36 -35.96 6.11 18.50
C CYS A 36 -35.72 5.69 17.05
N GLN A 37 -34.55 5.11 16.77
CA GLN A 37 -34.36 4.28 15.58
C GLN A 37 -34.06 2.85 16.00
N ASN A 38 -34.83 1.94 15.41
CA ASN A 38 -34.87 0.53 15.71
C ASN A 38 -33.66 -0.16 15.06
N VAL A 39 -32.62 -0.44 15.83
CA VAL A 39 -31.39 -1.07 15.33
C VAL A 39 -31.54 -2.59 15.51
N ASN A 40 -31.83 -3.31 14.42
CA ASN A 40 -31.99 -4.77 14.45
C ASN A 40 -30.64 -5.47 14.75
N THR A 41 -30.70 -6.67 15.31
CA THR A 41 -29.57 -7.49 15.82
C THR A 41 -28.37 -7.63 14.87
N ASN A 42 -28.60 -7.58 13.55
CA ASN A 42 -27.53 -7.59 12.55
C ASN A 42 -26.62 -6.34 12.56
N GLN A 43 -27.13 -5.17 12.95
CA GLN A 43 -26.32 -3.94 13.08
C GLN A 43 -25.47 -3.95 14.35
N MET A 44 -25.94 -4.59 15.43
CA MET A 44 -25.19 -4.73 16.68
C MET A 44 -24.01 -5.69 16.51
N PHE A 45 -24.16 -6.73 15.67
CA PHE A 45 -23.06 -7.61 15.27
C PHE A 45 -21.95 -6.87 14.51
N PHE A 46 -22.31 -5.91 13.66
CA PHE A 46 -21.34 -5.10 12.90
C PHE A 46 -20.49 -4.19 13.80
N ILE A 47 -21.10 -3.59 14.82
CA ILE A 47 -20.39 -2.72 15.79
C ILE A 47 -19.54 -3.57 16.75
N PHE A 48 -20.02 -4.74 17.15
CA PHE A 48 -19.28 -5.68 17.99
C PHE A 48 -18.11 -6.34 17.23
N TRP A 49 -18.28 -6.61 15.93
CA TRP A 49 -17.22 -7.07 15.01
C TRP A 49 -16.07 -6.07 14.89
N GLN A 50 -16.35 -4.76 15.05
CA GLN A 50 -15.33 -3.72 14.99
C GLN A 50 -14.48 -3.61 16.28
N LEU A 51 -14.94 -4.15 17.40
CA LEU A 51 -14.32 -3.94 18.72
C LEU A 51 -13.53 -5.15 19.26
N ILE A 52 -13.65 -6.35 18.68
CA ILE A 52 -13.17 -7.61 19.30
C ILE A 52 -12.07 -8.35 18.51
N LEU A 53 -11.65 -7.88 17.33
CA LEU A 53 -10.53 -8.49 16.62
C LEU A 53 -9.20 -7.78 16.89
N PRO A 54 -8.21 -8.42 17.56
CA PRO A 54 -6.82 -8.08 17.37
C PRO A 54 -6.27 -8.80 16.13
N GLY A 55 -5.81 -8.04 15.14
CA GLY A 55 -4.78 -8.48 14.20
C GLY A 55 -5.25 -8.93 12.81
N ASN A 56 -5.06 -8.06 11.82
CA ASN A 56 -3.96 -8.24 10.87
C ASN A 56 -3.69 -6.96 10.07
N GLY A 57 -2.49 -6.40 10.27
CA GLY A 57 -1.72 -5.69 9.24
C GLY A 57 -2.26 -4.38 8.68
N GLY A 58 -3.22 -3.71 9.32
CA GLY A 58 -3.46 -2.31 9.05
C GLY A 58 -2.24 -1.52 9.52
N VAL A 59 -1.26 -1.29 8.62
CA VAL A 59 -0.16 -0.34 8.84
C VAL A 59 -0.78 0.86 9.51
N GLY A 60 -0.41 1.11 10.76
CA GLY A 60 -0.89 2.29 11.46
C GLY A 60 -0.61 3.46 10.54
N MET A 61 -1.65 4.12 10.03
CA MET A 61 -1.49 5.28 9.17
C MET A 61 -0.94 6.40 10.04
N THR A 62 0.36 6.35 10.34
CA THR A 62 1.17 7.53 10.56
C THR A 62 0.88 8.42 9.37
N LYS A 63 0.47 9.66 9.66
CA LYS A 63 0.07 10.60 8.62
C LYS A 63 1.27 10.83 7.70
N LEU A 64 1.26 10.18 6.53
CA LEU A 64 2.23 10.39 5.47
C LEU A 64 2.20 11.86 5.10
N ASP A 65 3.36 12.52 5.11
CA ASP A 65 3.45 13.90 4.68
C ASP A 65 3.69 14.03 3.18
N ASP A 66 3.63 15.26 2.67
CA ASP A 66 3.77 15.55 1.24
C ASP A 66 5.10 15.04 0.66
N LEU A 67 6.17 15.10 1.46
CA LEU A 67 7.50 14.66 1.05
C LEU A 67 7.56 13.13 0.98
N ASP A 68 7.01 12.44 2.00
CA ASP A 68 6.92 10.98 2.04
C ASP A 68 6.17 10.46 0.80
N LEU A 69 5.07 11.11 0.42
CA LEU A 69 4.27 10.72 -0.75
C LEU A 69 4.98 10.93 -2.07
N LYS A 70 5.65 12.08 -2.24
CA LYS A 70 6.45 12.36 -3.44
C LYS A 70 7.64 11.41 -3.55
N LEU A 71 8.26 11.06 -2.42
CA LEU A 71 9.35 10.09 -2.34
C LEU A 71 8.89 8.70 -2.80
N ILE A 72 7.77 8.20 -2.26
CA ILE A 72 7.17 6.93 -2.68
C ILE A 72 6.84 6.96 -4.17
N TYR A 73 6.24 8.06 -4.66
CA TYR A 73 5.91 8.20 -6.08
C TYR A 73 7.15 8.04 -6.98
N LEU A 74 8.27 8.67 -6.63
CA LEU A 74 9.52 8.56 -7.40
C LEU A 74 10.10 7.14 -7.37
N LEU A 75 10.09 6.48 -6.21
CA LEU A 75 10.61 5.12 -6.05
C LEU A 75 9.75 4.06 -6.76
N MET A 76 8.46 4.31 -6.91
CA MET A 76 7.58 3.43 -7.67
C MET A 76 7.76 3.56 -9.19
N ASP A 77 8.27 4.70 -9.67
CA ASP A 77 8.70 4.89 -11.05
C ASP A 77 10.07 4.24 -11.31
N ASP A 78 11.06 4.52 -10.45
CA ASP A 78 12.37 3.86 -10.46
C ASP A 78 12.89 3.67 -9.03
N ALA A 79 12.87 2.42 -8.57
CA ALA A 79 13.32 2.05 -7.24
C ALA A 79 14.85 2.15 -7.06
N ARG A 80 15.62 2.35 -8.14
CA ARG A 80 17.09 2.43 -8.11
C ARG A 80 17.62 3.84 -7.87
N LEU A 81 16.74 4.84 -7.76
CA LEU A 81 17.16 6.22 -7.53
C LEU A 81 17.95 6.33 -6.23
N SER A 82 19.14 6.91 -6.32
CA SER A 82 19.99 7.13 -5.16
C SER A 82 19.42 8.20 -4.23
N ILE A 83 19.81 8.19 -2.96
CA ILE A 83 19.46 9.24 -1.98
C ILE A 83 19.83 10.63 -2.51
N SER A 84 20.97 10.75 -3.20
CA SER A 84 21.42 12.00 -3.81
C SER A 84 20.46 12.48 -4.90
N GLU A 85 20.06 11.61 -5.82
CA GLU A 85 19.13 11.96 -6.88
C GLU A 85 17.75 12.29 -6.34
N LEU A 86 17.26 11.55 -5.34
CA LEU A 86 15.98 11.82 -4.69
C LEU A 86 16.00 13.18 -3.98
N ALA A 87 17.10 13.51 -3.29
CA ALA A 87 17.29 14.79 -2.63
C ALA A 87 17.29 15.94 -3.64
N ASP A 88 18.01 15.80 -4.74
CA ASP A 88 18.08 16.79 -5.81
C ASP A 88 16.70 16.99 -6.48
N ARG A 89 16.00 15.88 -6.76
CA ARG A 89 14.65 15.86 -7.37
C ARG A 89 13.59 16.53 -6.51
N LEU A 90 13.61 16.26 -5.21
CA LEU A 90 12.64 16.78 -4.26
C LEU A 90 13.06 18.14 -3.66
N GLY A 91 14.29 18.58 -3.92
CA GLY A 91 14.81 19.86 -3.45
C GLY A 91 15.01 19.93 -1.94
N VAL A 92 15.38 18.80 -1.31
CA VAL A 92 15.64 18.68 0.13
C VAL A 92 17.04 18.12 0.38
N SER A 93 17.49 18.10 1.63
CA SER A 93 18.83 17.58 1.96
C SER A 93 18.90 16.05 1.90
N ARG A 94 20.09 15.49 1.61
CA ARG A 94 20.32 14.03 1.65
C ARG A 94 19.99 13.39 3.01
N PRO A 95 20.38 13.98 4.16
CA PRO A 95 19.97 13.48 5.47
C PRO A 95 18.45 13.43 5.65
N THR A 96 17.72 14.42 5.10
CA THR A 96 16.25 14.42 5.12
C THR A 96 15.70 13.20 4.39
N ILE A 97 16.12 12.95 3.14
CA ILE A 97 15.66 11.78 2.38
C ILE A 97 16.01 10.48 3.08
N ARG A 98 17.23 10.36 3.60
CA ARG A 98 17.67 9.15 4.32
C ARG A 98 16.77 8.84 5.51
N SER A 99 16.55 9.82 6.39
CA SER A 99 15.70 9.65 7.57
C SER A 99 14.26 9.30 7.20
N ARG A 100 13.76 9.84 6.09
CA ARG A 100 12.41 9.56 5.58
C ARG A 100 12.30 8.13 5.07
N LEU A 101 13.28 7.68 4.30
CA LEU A 101 13.30 6.31 3.78
C LEU A 101 13.38 5.28 4.92
N GLU A 102 14.30 5.49 5.87
CA GLU A 102 14.44 4.63 7.06
C GLU A 102 13.14 4.57 7.89
N LYS A 103 12.43 5.70 8.02
CA LYS A 103 11.12 5.75 8.67
C LYS A 103 10.08 4.92 7.90
N LEU A 104 9.96 5.11 6.59
CA LEU A 104 8.99 4.41 5.75
C LEU A 104 9.21 2.89 5.74
N GLU A 105 10.47 2.46 5.73
CA GLU A 105 10.86 1.06 5.84
C GLU A 105 10.52 0.49 7.22
N LYS A 106 10.92 1.20 8.30
CA LYS A 106 10.66 0.78 9.67
C LYS A 106 9.17 0.68 10.00
N GLU A 107 8.36 1.58 9.44
CA GLU A 107 6.90 1.59 9.60
C GLU A 107 6.20 0.54 8.71
N GLY A 108 6.94 -0.19 7.87
CA GLY A 108 6.39 -1.21 6.96
C GLY A 108 5.59 -0.62 5.80
N ILE A 109 5.71 0.69 5.55
CA ILE A 109 5.10 1.37 4.41
C ILE A 109 5.84 0.99 3.13
N ILE A 110 7.17 0.94 3.19
CA ILE A 110 8.01 0.28 2.19
C ILE A 110 8.40 -1.08 2.76
N GLN A 111 7.83 -2.15 2.20
CA GLN A 111 8.07 -3.52 2.67
C GLN A 111 9.35 -4.14 2.09
N GLY A 112 9.80 -3.63 0.94
CA GLY A 112 11.00 -4.11 0.27
C GLY A 112 11.13 -3.56 -1.14
N TYR A 113 12.32 -3.79 -1.72
CA TYR A 113 12.62 -3.46 -3.10
C TYR A 113 12.75 -4.77 -3.88
N THR A 114 12.03 -4.88 -4.99
CA THR A 114 11.97 -6.13 -5.75
C THR A 114 12.32 -5.90 -7.21
N ILE A 115 12.84 -6.95 -7.85
CA ILE A 115 13.03 -7.00 -9.29
C ILE A 115 11.82 -7.69 -9.92
N LYS A 116 11.32 -7.11 -11.01
CA LYS A 116 10.34 -7.79 -11.85
C LYS A 116 11.09 -8.58 -12.92
N LEU A 117 11.14 -9.89 -12.75
CA LEU A 117 11.70 -10.76 -13.78
C LEU A 117 10.70 -10.92 -14.92
N ASN A 118 11.21 -11.25 -16.11
CA ASN A 118 10.35 -11.64 -17.22
C ASN A 118 9.59 -12.92 -16.81
N PRO A 119 8.25 -12.96 -16.92
CA PRO A 119 7.48 -14.18 -16.63
C PRO A 119 7.96 -15.40 -17.44
N GLU A 120 8.48 -15.20 -18.65
CA GLU A 120 9.08 -16.25 -19.48
C GLU A 120 10.33 -16.87 -18.86
N LEU A 121 11.11 -16.08 -18.10
CA LEU A 121 12.28 -16.53 -17.34
C LEU A 121 11.92 -17.10 -15.97
N GLN A 122 10.75 -16.71 -15.43
CA GLN A 122 10.20 -17.25 -14.18
C GLN A 122 9.40 -18.54 -14.39
N ARG A 123 9.33 -19.08 -15.62
CA ARG A 123 8.68 -20.37 -15.85
C ARG A 123 9.41 -21.47 -15.09
N ALA A 124 8.98 -21.72 -13.86
CA ALA A 124 8.50 -23.06 -13.55
C ALA A 124 7.49 -23.41 -14.65
N HIS A 125 7.80 -24.44 -15.42
CA HIS A 125 6.94 -24.89 -16.51
C HIS A 125 5.52 -25.08 -15.92
N ASN A 126 4.45 -24.68 -16.61
CA ASN A 126 3.03 -24.81 -16.19
C ASN A 126 2.61 -24.21 -14.82
N VAL A 127 1.91 -23.07 -14.87
CA VAL A 127 1.22 -22.51 -13.69
C VAL A 127 -0.26 -22.89 -13.72
N VAL A 128 -0.78 -23.39 -12.61
CA VAL A 128 -2.18 -23.80 -12.45
C VAL A 128 -2.79 -23.07 -11.25
N ALA A 129 -3.98 -22.51 -11.43
CA ALA A 129 -4.79 -22.00 -10.33
C ALA A 129 -5.72 -23.12 -9.84
N LEU A 130 -5.78 -23.32 -8.52
CA LEU A 130 -6.62 -24.34 -7.91
C LEU A 130 -7.53 -23.72 -6.87
N VAL A 131 -8.81 -24.08 -6.91
CA VAL A 131 -9.69 -23.89 -5.76
C VAL A 131 -9.60 -25.15 -4.93
N VAL A 132 -9.17 -25.01 -3.68
CA VAL A 132 -8.96 -26.14 -2.77
C VAL A 132 -9.69 -25.94 -1.46
N LYS A 133 -9.92 -27.03 -0.74
CA LYS A 133 -10.46 -27.05 0.61
C LYS A 133 -9.50 -27.78 1.54
N THR A 134 -9.20 -27.18 2.69
CA THR A 134 -8.37 -27.78 3.73
C THR A 134 -8.72 -27.19 5.10
N GLU A 135 -8.57 -28.03 6.13
CA GLU A 135 -8.62 -27.60 7.54
C GLU A 135 -7.22 -27.30 8.11
N ASN A 136 -6.17 -27.74 7.41
CA ASN A 136 -4.77 -27.55 7.76
C ASN A 136 -4.08 -26.79 6.60
N PRO A 137 -4.18 -25.45 6.56
CA PRO A 137 -3.52 -24.64 5.55
C PRO A 137 -2.00 -24.52 5.74
N GLU A 138 -1.48 -24.69 6.95
CA GLU A 138 -0.06 -24.54 7.29
C GLU A 138 0.86 -25.50 6.52
N LYS A 139 0.36 -26.68 6.14
CA LYS A 139 1.09 -27.59 5.24
C LYS A 139 1.38 -27.00 3.86
N MET A 140 0.57 -26.06 3.38
CA MET A 140 0.80 -25.44 2.07
C MET A 140 2.05 -24.55 2.08
N ASP A 141 2.42 -24.00 3.24
CA ASP A 141 3.61 -23.15 3.38
C ASP A 141 4.93 -23.94 3.27
N GLU A 142 4.86 -25.28 3.33
CA GLU A 142 6.02 -26.18 3.20
C GLU A 142 6.43 -26.42 1.73
N PHE A 143 5.61 -26.01 0.75
CA PHE A 143 5.83 -26.28 -0.67
C PHE A 143 6.16 -25.01 -1.45
N GLU A 144 7.39 -24.93 -1.96
CA GLU A 144 7.88 -23.80 -2.77
C GLU A 144 7.13 -23.66 -4.11
N GLU A 145 6.55 -24.76 -4.61
CA GLU A 145 5.71 -24.78 -5.81
C GLU A 145 4.43 -23.94 -5.64
N ILE A 146 3.98 -23.73 -4.41
CA ILE A 146 2.82 -22.90 -4.10
C ILE A 146 3.26 -21.44 -3.98
N ILE A 147 3.10 -20.70 -5.08
CA ILE A 147 3.60 -19.32 -5.19
C ILE A 147 2.63 -18.27 -4.63
N GLU A 148 1.36 -18.62 -4.45
CA GLU A 148 0.34 -17.69 -3.95
C GLU A 148 -0.78 -18.45 -3.25
N ILE A 149 -1.15 -18.01 -2.04
CA ILE A 149 -2.24 -18.58 -1.24
C ILE A 149 -3.23 -17.47 -0.90
N ASN A 150 -4.46 -17.58 -1.39
CA ASN A 150 -5.55 -16.66 -1.09
C ASN A 150 -6.67 -17.40 -0.37
N ARG A 151 -7.05 -16.93 0.82
CA ARG A 151 -8.15 -17.51 1.58
C ARG A 151 -9.48 -16.83 1.23
N PHE A 152 -10.50 -17.62 0.88
CA PHE A 152 -11.87 -17.10 0.68
C PHE A 152 -12.78 -17.31 1.88
N THR A 153 -12.66 -18.47 2.53
CA THR A 153 -13.50 -18.83 3.69
C THR A 153 -12.65 -19.51 4.75
N SER A 154 -13.27 -20.04 5.82
CA SER A 154 -12.56 -20.78 6.86
C SER A 154 -11.72 -21.93 6.30
N THR A 155 -12.18 -22.60 5.24
CA THR A 155 -11.54 -23.80 4.70
C THR A 155 -11.27 -23.75 3.20
N LYS A 156 -11.79 -22.76 2.45
CA LYS A 156 -11.58 -22.66 1.00
C LYS A 156 -10.50 -21.64 0.62
N TYR A 157 -9.63 -22.05 -0.29
CA TYR A 157 -8.49 -21.28 -0.76
C TYR A 157 -8.41 -21.28 -2.29
N LEU A 158 -7.90 -20.20 -2.88
CA LEU A 158 -7.35 -20.16 -4.22
C LEU A 158 -5.84 -20.19 -4.09
N ILE A 159 -5.22 -21.24 -4.60
CA ILE A 159 -3.76 -21.35 -4.66
C ILE A 159 -3.29 -21.27 -6.11
N LYS A 160 -2.13 -20.65 -6.33
CA LYS A 160 -1.38 -20.78 -7.58
C LYS A 160 -0.20 -21.71 -7.35
N VAL A 161 -0.09 -22.70 -8.22
CA VAL A 161 0.94 -23.73 -8.14
C VAL A 161 1.74 -23.72 -9.44
N ALA A 162 3.05 -23.72 -9.35
CA ALA A 162 3.97 -23.74 -10.48
C ALA A 162 4.75 -25.07 -10.48
N VAL A 163 4.58 -25.89 -11.53
CA VAL A 163 4.95 -27.32 -11.51
C VAL A 163 5.49 -27.81 -12.84
N GLU A 164 6.71 -28.35 -12.88
CA GLU A 164 7.34 -28.67 -14.15
C GLU A 164 6.63 -29.80 -14.92
N ASN A 165 6.07 -30.75 -14.18
CA ASN A 165 5.41 -31.93 -14.71
C ASN A 165 4.27 -32.41 -13.79
N MET A 166 3.56 -33.45 -14.24
CA MET A 166 2.44 -34.03 -13.48
C MET A 166 2.86 -34.75 -12.18
N GLU A 167 4.13 -35.13 -12.03
CA GLU A 167 4.63 -35.75 -10.80
C GLU A 167 4.79 -34.71 -9.69
N ASP A 168 5.32 -33.53 -10.03
CA ASP A 168 5.40 -32.40 -9.10
C ASP A 168 4.01 -31.96 -8.65
N PHE A 169 3.08 -31.84 -9.59
CA PHE A 169 1.69 -31.53 -9.26
C PHE A 169 1.09 -32.53 -8.27
N ARG A 170 1.26 -33.82 -8.53
CA ARG A 170 0.77 -34.87 -7.64
C ARG A 170 1.41 -34.78 -6.26
N ARG A 171 2.74 -34.59 -6.19
CA ARG A 171 3.50 -34.42 -4.94
C ARG A 171 2.91 -33.30 -4.08
N VAL A 172 2.63 -32.14 -4.68
CA VAL A 172 2.06 -30.99 -3.97
C VAL A 172 0.66 -31.32 -3.42
N ILE A 173 -0.23 -31.89 -4.24
CA ILE A 173 -1.62 -32.17 -3.80
C ILE A 173 -1.65 -33.24 -2.71
N GLU A 174 -0.91 -34.34 -2.89
CA GLU A 174 -0.86 -35.44 -1.93
C GLU A 174 -0.14 -35.02 -0.64
N GLY A 175 0.96 -34.28 -0.74
CA GLY A 175 1.74 -33.84 0.41
C GLY A 175 1.02 -32.81 1.27
N THR A 176 0.30 -31.88 0.63
CA THR A 176 -0.53 -30.90 1.36
C THR A 176 -1.81 -31.52 1.92
N GLY A 177 -2.34 -32.57 1.28
CA GLY A 177 -3.58 -33.23 1.68
C GLY A 177 -4.83 -32.38 1.43
N VAL A 178 -4.76 -31.44 0.48
CA VAL A 178 -5.87 -30.56 0.13
C VAL A 178 -6.91 -31.27 -0.74
N GLU A 179 -8.18 -30.96 -0.52
CA GLU A 179 -9.27 -31.40 -1.40
C GLU A 179 -9.38 -30.42 -2.58
N VAL A 180 -9.03 -30.86 -3.79
CA VAL A 180 -9.13 -30.03 -5.00
C VAL A 180 -10.58 -29.95 -5.47
N ILE A 181 -11.14 -28.74 -5.47
CA ILE A 181 -12.51 -28.46 -5.94
C ILE A 181 -12.51 -28.16 -7.44
N GLU A 182 -11.57 -27.33 -7.89
CA GLU A 182 -11.53 -26.87 -9.29
C GLU A 182 -10.08 -26.64 -9.73
N ILE A 183 -9.78 -27.04 -10.97
CA ILE A 183 -8.49 -26.86 -11.61
C ILE A 183 -8.65 -25.90 -12.78
N MET A 184 -7.91 -24.80 -12.75
CA MET A 184 -7.92 -23.76 -13.75
C MET A 184 -6.51 -23.59 -14.36
N PRO A 185 -6.23 -24.20 -15.53
CA PRO A 185 -4.94 -24.01 -16.19
C PRO A 185 -4.79 -22.54 -16.62
N ILE A 186 -3.65 -21.92 -16.30
CA ILE A 186 -3.37 -20.55 -16.72
C ILE A 186 -2.61 -20.60 -18.04
N LEU A 187 -3.32 -20.30 -19.13
CA LEU A 187 -2.73 -20.29 -20.48
C LEU A 187 -1.91 -19.03 -20.75
N GLU A 188 -2.31 -17.89 -20.18
CA GLU A 188 -1.63 -16.62 -20.35
C GLU A 188 -1.78 -15.79 -19.08
N THR A 189 -0.68 -15.22 -18.59
CA THR A 189 -0.68 -14.23 -17.51
C THR A 189 -0.30 -12.87 -18.09
N ARG A 190 -1.22 -11.90 -17.99
CA ARG A 190 -0.95 -10.49 -18.33
C ARG A 190 -0.95 -9.64 -17.09
N GLU A 191 0.23 -9.28 -16.62
CA GLU A 191 0.35 -8.23 -15.62
C GLU A 191 0.15 -6.87 -16.26
N LYS A 192 -0.86 -6.13 -15.81
CA LYS A 192 -0.92 -4.70 -16.10
C LYS A 192 0.12 -4.02 -15.21
N LYS A 193 0.90 -3.09 -15.78
CA LYS A 193 1.62 -2.10 -14.99
C LYS A 193 0.61 -1.29 -14.21
N LEU A 194 0.29 -1.74 -13.00
CA LEU A 194 -0.50 -0.98 -12.06
C LEU A 194 0.37 0.20 -11.64
N LYS A 195 0.01 1.40 -12.09
CA LYS A 195 0.51 2.59 -11.41
C LYS A 195 0.01 2.53 -9.97
N PRO A 196 0.84 2.90 -8.97
CA PRO A 196 0.38 3.07 -7.61
C PRO A 196 -0.95 3.81 -7.57
N LYS A 197 -2.00 3.16 -7.07
CA LYS A 197 -3.20 3.88 -6.64
C LYS A 197 -3.00 4.33 -5.20
N ILE A 198 -1.96 5.14 -4.95
CA ILE A 198 -1.80 5.80 -3.66
C ILE A 198 -2.96 6.79 -3.56
N LYS A 199 -3.99 6.42 -2.79
CA LYS A 199 -5.13 7.30 -2.46
C LYS A 199 -4.74 8.27 -1.34
N VAL A 200 -3.57 8.89 -1.43
CA VAL A 200 -3.14 9.86 -0.44
C VAL A 200 -2.89 11.18 -1.16
N PRO A 201 -3.65 12.24 -0.84
CA PRO A 201 -3.52 13.52 -1.52
C PRO A 201 -2.18 14.17 -1.14
N PHE A 202 -1.33 14.43 -2.13
CA PHE A 202 -0.20 15.34 -2.00
C PHE A 202 -0.50 16.65 -2.73
N LYS A 203 0.22 17.72 -2.39
CA LYS A 203 -0.08 19.08 -2.80
C LYS A 203 0.53 19.41 -4.16
N CYS A 204 -0.23 20.16 -4.95
CA CYS A 204 0.24 20.77 -6.19
C CYS A 204 1.34 21.80 -5.89
N ASP A 205 2.47 21.70 -6.58
CA ASP A 205 3.62 22.59 -6.40
C ASP A 205 3.38 24.01 -6.89
N TYR A 206 2.28 24.25 -7.62
CA TYR A 206 1.87 25.57 -8.06
C TYR A 206 0.80 26.20 -7.16
N CYS A 207 -0.36 25.53 -7.00
CA CYS A 207 -1.50 26.11 -6.30
C CYS A 207 -1.67 25.67 -4.85
N GLY A 208 -0.87 24.70 -4.39
CA GLY A 208 -0.93 24.16 -3.02
C GLY A 208 -2.13 23.29 -2.70
N LYS A 209 -3.09 23.14 -3.63
CA LYS A 209 -4.26 22.27 -3.46
C LYS A 209 -3.87 20.80 -3.51
N GLU A 210 -4.62 19.98 -2.78
CA GLU A 210 -4.53 18.53 -2.82
C GLU A 210 -4.82 18.01 -4.24
N ILE A 211 -3.95 17.13 -4.73
CA ILE A 211 -4.13 16.44 -6.00
C ILE A 211 -5.04 15.24 -5.76
N VAL A 212 -6.23 15.28 -6.37
CA VAL A 212 -7.16 14.16 -6.42
C VAL A 212 -6.96 13.45 -7.76
N GLY A 213 -6.29 12.30 -7.76
CA GLY A 213 -6.00 11.52 -8.97
C GLY A 213 -4.53 11.57 -9.39
N GLU A 214 -4.25 11.29 -10.67
CA GLU A 214 -2.87 11.27 -11.18
C GLU A 214 -2.32 12.69 -11.37
N PRO A 215 -1.14 13.02 -10.82
CA PRO A 215 -0.52 14.31 -11.02
C PRO A 215 0.03 14.45 -12.44
N ILE A 216 0.12 15.69 -12.93
CA ILE A 216 1.02 16.02 -14.04
C ILE A 216 2.42 16.17 -13.46
N VAL A 217 3.34 15.30 -13.87
CA VAL A 217 4.74 15.33 -13.42
C VAL A 217 5.59 16.05 -14.45
N TYR A 218 6.38 17.02 -13.99
CA TYR A 218 7.29 17.80 -14.83
C TYR A 218 8.70 17.79 -14.26
N LYS A 219 9.66 17.35 -15.07
CA LYS A 219 11.07 17.39 -14.73
C LYS A 219 11.67 18.68 -15.30
N TYR A 220 12.31 19.48 -14.46
CA TYR A 220 12.96 20.73 -14.86
C TYR A 220 14.27 20.90 -14.11
N HIS A 221 15.37 20.93 -14.88
CA HIS A 221 16.73 20.67 -14.38
C HIS A 221 16.72 19.37 -13.56
N ASN A 222 17.29 19.39 -12.35
CA ASN A 222 17.33 18.22 -11.48
C ASN A 222 16.12 18.10 -10.58
N LYS A 223 15.10 18.96 -10.69
CA LYS A 223 13.91 18.98 -9.83
C LYS A 223 12.69 18.38 -10.51
N VAL A 224 11.84 17.73 -9.71
CA VAL A 224 10.56 17.17 -10.15
C VAL A 224 9.43 17.95 -9.50
N TYR A 225 8.45 18.35 -10.32
CA TYR A 225 7.28 19.10 -9.91
C TYR A 225 6.00 18.32 -10.23
N PHE A 226 5.00 18.47 -9.38
CA PHE A 226 3.71 17.79 -9.41
C PHE A 226 2.58 18.81 -9.48
N PHE A 227 1.67 18.66 -10.46
CA PHE A 227 0.56 19.59 -10.67
C PHE A 227 -0.80 18.89 -10.70
N CYS A 228 -1.81 19.55 -10.13
CA CYS A 228 -3.18 19.05 -10.10
C CYS A 228 -3.93 19.18 -11.44
N CYS A 229 -3.51 20.06 -12.35
CA CYS A 229 -4.21 20.30 -13.62
C CYS A 229 -3.32 20.97 -14.69
N PRO A 230 -3.72 20.91 -15.98
CA PRO A 230 -2.96 21.51 -17.08
C PRO A 230 -2.72 23.01 -16.92
N THR A 231 -3.65 23.73 -16.27
CA THR A 231 -3.49 25.17 -16.01
C THR A 231 -2.34 25.45 -15.05
N CYS A 232 -2.27 24.73 -13.92
CA CYS A 232 -1.17 24.88 -12.96
C CYS A 232 0.19 24.60 -13.63
N PHE A 233 0.26 23.56 -14.45
CA PHE A 233 1.45 23.22 -15.21
C PHE A 233 1.86 24.34 -16.20
N ARG A 234 0.93 24.83 -17.03
CA ARG A 234 1.21 25.88 -18.02
C ARG A 234 1.70 27.17 -17.38
N GLU A 235 1.04 27.60 -16.32
CA GLU A 235 1.42 28.84 -15.63
C GLU A 235 2.77 28.71 -14.92
N PHE A 236 3.02 27.57 -14.27
CA PHE A 236 4.34 27.29 -13.69
C PHE A 236 5.45 27.31 -14.75
N LYS A 237 5.23 26.63 -15.89
CA LYS A 237 6.19 26.56 -16.99
C LYS A 237 6.52 27.94 -17.55
N LYS A 238 5.50 28.75 -17.85
CA LYS A 238 5.68 30.14 -18.32
C LYS A 238 6.49 30.97 -17.32
N ALA A 239 6.17 30.87 -16.03
CA ALA A 239 6.88 31.61 -14.98
C ALA A 239 8.38 31.26 -14.94
N ARG A 240 8.73 29.98 -15.09
CA ARG A 240 10.15 29.52 -15.12
C ARG A 240 10.89 29.95 -16.38
N GLU A 241 10.28 29.80 -17.56
CA GLU A 241 10.88 30.25 -18.82
C GLU A 241 11.14 31.76 -18.82
N ASN A 242 10.23 32.55 -18.23
CA ASN A 242 10.43 33.98 -18.08
C ASN A 242 11.59 34.31 -17.13
N LEU A 243 11.77 33.55 -16.05
CA LEU A 243 12.91 33.74 -15.14
C LEU A 243 14.25 33.41 -15.80
N GLU A 244 14.32 32.39 -16.67
CA GLU A 244 15.54 32.10 -17.45
C GLU A 244 15.87 33.24 -18.42
N LYS A 245 14.86 33.76 -19.13
CA LYS A 245 15.02 34.93 -20.01
C LYS A 245 15.50 36.18 -19.28
N VAL A 246 15.20 36.32 -17.99
CA VAL A 246 15.67 37.45 -17.15
C VAL A 246 17.09 37.21 -16.59
N LYS A 247 17.52 35.95 -16.41
CA LYS A 247 18.88 35.62 -15.96
C LYS A 247 19.94 35.75 -17.05
N LEU A 248 19.62 35.30 -18.27
CA LEU A 248 20.49 35.40 -19.45
C LEU A 248 21.08 36.82 -19.69
N PRO A 249 20.30 37.92 -19.62
CA PRO A 249 20.85 39.27 -19.82
C PRO A 249 21.70 39.81 -18.67
N LYS A 250 21.68 39.20 -17.47
CA LYS A 250 22.53 39.62 -16.34
C LYS A 250 23.91 38.95 -16.38
N GLU A 251 23.99 37.70 -16.81
CA GLU A 251 25.27 36.97 -16.93
C GLU A 251 26.11 37.47 -18.12
N GLN A 252 25.47 37.93 -19.20
CA GLN A 252 26.16 38.60 -20.32
C GLN A 252 26.84 39.90 -19.85
N LYS A 253 26.13 40.77 -19.11
CA LYS A 253 26.67 42.04 -18.62
C LYS A 253 27.84 41.91 -17.64
N VAL A 254 27.92 40.81 -16.89
CA VAL A 254 29.05 40.54 -15.98
C VAL A 254 30.28 40.05 -16.75
N LYS A 255 30.10 39.30 -17.84
CA LYS A 255 31.21 38.90 -18.73
C LYS A 255 31.75 40.09 -19.51
N ASP A 256 30.88 40.94 -20.03
CA ASP A 256 31.26 42.15 -20.78
C ASP A 256 31.99 43.17 -19.89
N ALA A 257 31.65 43.23 -18.59
CA ALA A 257 32.34 44.10 -17.62
C ALA A 257 33.76 43.60 -17.28
N HIS A 258 33.97 42.28 -17.17
CA HIS A 258 35.30 41.70 -16.89
C HIS A 258 36.24 41.75 -18.10
N GLU A 259 35.73 41.70 -19.33
CA GLU A 259 36.56 41.86 -20.53
C GLU A 259 37.03 43.32 -20.73
N HIS A 260 36.28 44.31 -20.27
CA HIS A 260 36.68 45.73 -20.36
C HIS A 260 37.74 46.15 -19.34
N GLU A 261 37.86 45.49 -18.19
CA GLU A 261 38.93 45.79 -17.21
C GLU A 261 40.31 45.29 -17.65
N HIS A 262 40.38 44.22 -18.46
CA HIS A 262 41.66 43.69 -18.97
C HIS A 262 42.25 44.47 -20.15
N HIS A 263 41.48 45.34 -20.80
CA HIS A 263 41.96 46.17 -21.92
C HIS A 263 42.36 47.60 -21.52
N ALA A 264 42.16 48.01 -20.26
CA ALA A 264 42.49 49.37 -19.79
C ALA A 264 43.90 49.52 -19.18
N HIS A 265 44.68 48.44 -19.09
CA HIS A 265 46.04 48.43 -18.51
C HIS A 265 47.13 47.84 -19.42
N GLY A 266 46.91 47.83 -20.75
CA GLY A 266 47.90 47.44 -21.76
C GLY A 266 48.54 48.64 -22.43
#